data_AF-A0AAU7FFA1-F1
#
_entry.id   AF-A0AAU7FFA1-F1
#
_cell.length_a   1.000
_cell.length_b   1.000
_cell.length_c   1.000
_cell.angle_alpha   90.00
_cell.angle_beta   90.00
_cell.angle_gamma   90.00
#
_symmetry.space_group_name_H-M   'P 1'
#
loop_
_entity.id
_entity.type
_entity.pdbx_description
1 polymer ?
#
loop_
_entity_poly.entity_id
_entity_poly.type
_entity_poly.pdbx_seq_one_letter_code
_entity_poly.pdbx_strand_id
1 'polypeptide(L)'
;MRQRGFTFVEMMVAVTILGTVLAVAIPSYIQLIDREKLKSAAELMYSSLQKARSFAKARSENVFITVSTTGSAWCYGMHAGTAACNCNTANACNVEQILSTDPEFNFSTITISSNSLSGQNFDQVRGVVNGAGGSVTFKSPKGKEIRVLLSATGEIRHCSPSGSSNFGAYPTC
;
A
#
# COMPACT_ATOMS: atom_id res chain seq x y z
N MET A 1 -9.42 58.43 -12.94
CA MET A 1 -9.75 57.14 -12.28
C MET A 1 -9.07 57.14 -10.91
N ARG A 2 -9.82 56.98 -9.80
CA ARG A 2 -9.26 56.99 -8.45
C ARG A 2 -8.99 55.53 -8.05
N GLN A 3 -7.72 55.12 -7.96
CA GLN A 3 -7.35 53.81 -7.41
C GLN A 3 -7.66 53.80 -5.90
N ARG A 4 -8.56 52.92 -5.46
CA ARG A 4 -8.75 52.63 -4.03
C ARG A 4 -7.66 51.63 -3.63
N GLY A 5 -6.68 52.07 -2.87
CA GLY A 5 -5.68 51.20 -2.24
C GLY A 5 -6.24 50.53 -0.98
N PHE A 6 -5.74 49.34 -0.67
CA PHE A 6 -6.00 48.66 0.60
C PHE A 6 -5.36 49.43 1.77
N THR A 7 -6.05 49.47 2.91
CA THR A 7 -5.47 50.05 4.13
C THR A 7 -4.52 49.06 4.81
N PHE A 8 -3.55 49.57 5.58
CA PHE A 8 -2.62 48.71 6.33
C PHE A 8 -3.35 47.75 7.29
N VAL A 9 -4.42 48.22 7.92
CA VAL A 9 -5.25 47.42 8.84
C VAL A 9 -5.97 46.30 8.08
N GLU A 10 -6.48 46.56 6.87
CA GLU A 10 -7.16 45.57 6.04
C GLU A 10 -6.22 44.44 5.62
N MET A 11 -4.97 44.76 5.30
CA MET A 11 -3.94 43.75 5.04
C MET A 11 -3.65 42.91 6.29
N MET A 12 -3.52 43.53 7.47
CA MET A 12 -3.30 42.80 8.73
C MET A 12 -4.46 41.83 9.04
N VAL A 13 -5.70 42.28 8.88
CA VAL A 13 -6.88 41.44 9.10
C VAL A 13 -6.90 40.28 8.09
N ALA A 14 -6.65 40.55 6.81
CA ALA A 14 -6.61 39.51 5.78
C ALA A 14 -5.54 38.45 6.03
N VAL A 15 -4.31 38.86 6.38
CA VAL A 15 -3.22 37.92 6.71
C VAL A 15 -3.54 37.13 7.97
N THR A 16 -4.17 37.76 8.97
CA THR A 16 -4.57 37.06 10.21
C THR A 16 -5.60 35.96 9.91
N ILE A 17 -6.63 36.27 9.12
CA ILE A 17 -7.66 35.29 8.71
C ILE A 17 -7.04 34.18 7.87
N LEU A 18 -6.15 34.51 6.93
CA LEU A 18 -5.45 33.51 6.12
C LEU A 18 -4.60 32.58 6.99
N GLY A 19 -3.87 33.13 7.96
CA GLY A 19 -3.04 32.37 8.90
C GLY A 19 -3.85 31.39 9.74
N THR A 20 -5.02 31.79 10.25
CA THR A 20 -5.88 30.90 11.05
C THR A 20 -6.47 29.78 10.21
N VAL A 21 -6.89 30.06 8.97
CA VAL A 21 -7.39 29.03 8.05
C VAL A 21 -6.30 28.01 7.70
N LEU A 22 -5.09 28.47 7.38
CA LEU A 22 -3.96 27.59 7.05
C LEU A 22 -3.57 26.70 8.24
N ALA A 23 -3.59 27.24 9.47
CA ALA A 23 -3.27 26.49 10.67
C ALA A 23 -4.18 25.26 10.88
N VAL A 24 -5.44 25.35 10.47
CA VAL A 24 -6.40 24.22 10.57
C VAL A 24 -6.37 23.34 9.32
N ALA A 25 -6.20 23.92 8.14
CA ALA A 25 -6.26 23.19 6.87
C ALA A 25 -5.07 22.24 6.66
N ILE A 26 -3.84 22.69 6.98
CA ILE A 26 -2.61 21.92 6.76
C ILE A 26 -2.62 20.56 7.48
N PRO A 27 -2.88 20.45 8.80
CA PRO A 27 -2.86 19.15 9.48
C PRO A 27 -3.94 18.20 8.96
N SER A 28 -5.11 18.71 8.55
CA SER A 28 -6.17 17.90 7.95
C SER A 28 -5.75 17.31 6.60
N TYR A 29 -5.04 18.09 5.77
CA TYR A 29 -4.57 17.64 4.47
C TYR A 29 -3.51 16.54 4.57
N ILE A 30 -2.57 16.68 5.53
CA ILE A 30 -1.53 15.65 5.78
C ILE A 30 -2.18 14.31 6.17
N GLN A 31 -3.23 14.34 7.02
CA GLN A 31 -3.95 13.13 7.40
C GLN A 31 -4.65 12.47 6.21
N LEU A 32 -5.21 13.25 5.29
CA LEU A 32 -5.84 12.73 4.09
C LEU A 32 -4.82 12.00 3.21
N ILE A 33 -3.65 12.62 2.98
CA ILE A 33 -2.57 11.99 2.21
C ILE A 33 -2.12 10.68 2.83
N ASP A 34 -1.91 10.63 4.16
CA ASP A 34 -1.50 9.40 4.83
C ASP A 34 -2.52 8.27 4.68
N ARG A 35 -3.82 8.60 4.69
CA ARG A 35 -4.90 7.63 4.48
C ARG A 35 -4.96 7.13 3.05
N GLU A 36 -4.82 8.03 2.07
CA GLU A 36 -4.78 7.65 0.66
C GLU A 36 -3.53 6.81 0.34
N LYS A 37 -2.37 7.13 0.94
CA LYS A 37 -1.16 6.31 0.82
C LYS A 37 -1.35 4.90 1.35
N LEU A 38 -1.94 4.75 2.54
CA LEU A 38 -2.22 3.43 3.13
C LEU A 38 -3.18 2.62 2.24
N LYS A 39 -4.26 3.26 1.76
CA LYS A 39 -5.22 2.64 0.85
C LYS A 39 -4.56 2.22 -0.46
N SER A 40 -3.79 3.11 -1.07
CA SER A 40 -3.06 2.86 -2.31
C SER A 40 -2.07 1.70 -2.17
N ALA A 41 -1.30 1.63 -1.07
CA ALA A 41 -0.38 0.52 -0.83
C ALA A 41 -1.09 -0.84 -0.74
N ALA A 42 -2.22 -0.90 -0.04
CA ALA A 42 -3.02 -2.12 0.08
C ALA A 42 -3.70 -2.51 -1.24
N GLU A 43 -4.22 -1.54 -1.99
CA GLU A 43 -4.84 -1.75 -3.30
C GLU A 43 -3.82 -2.21 -4.34
N LEU A 44 -2.63 -1.61 -4.33
CA LEU A 44 -1.55 -2.02 -5.20
C LEU A 44 -1.20 -3.49 -4.95
N MET A 45 -0.98 -3.89 -3.69
CA MET A 45 -0.70 -5.29 -3.36
C MET A 45 -1.82 -6.25 -3.78
N TYR A 46 -3.08 -5.85 -3.61
CA TYR A 46 -4.20 -6.65 -4.09
C TYR A 46 -4.20 -6.83 -5.61
N SER A 47 -3.99 -5.73 -6.33
CA SER A 47 -3.91 -5.72 -7.78
C SER A 47 -2.71 -6.56 -8.26
N SER A 48 -1.56 -6.48 -7.60
CA SER A 48 -0.39 -7.30 -7.89
C SER A 48 -0.71 -8.78 -7.67
N LEU A 49 -1.38 -9.16 -6.57
CA LEU A 49 -1.74 -10.56 -6.32
C LEU A 49 -2.72 -11.10 -7.37
N GLN A 50 -3.69 -10.30 -7.78
CA GLN A 50 -4.58 -10.65 -8.88
C GLN A 50 -3.82 -10.81 -10.20
N LYS A 51 -2.88 -9.89 -10.46
CA LYS A 51 -2.01 -9.93 -11.64
C LYS A 51 -1.18 -11.20 -11.64
N ALA A 52 -0.49 -11.54 -10.54
CA ALA A 52 0.27 -12.78 -10.40
C ALA A 52 -0.60 -14.03 -10.63
N ARG A 53 -1.81 -14.07 -10.05
CA ARG A 53 -2.75 -15.18 -10.28
C ARG A 53 -3.17 -15.30 -11.75
N SER A 54 -3.44 -14.17 -12.41
CA SER A 54 -3.79 -14.15 -13.83
C SER A 54 -2.61 -14.56 -14.71
N PHE A 55 -1.42 -14.11 -14.35
CA PHE A 55 -0.17 -14.40 -15.06
C PHE A 55 0.18 -15.89 -14.96
N ALA A 56 0.04 -16.49 -13.77
CA ALA A 56 0.30 -17.92 -13.56
C ALA A 56 -0.53 -18.79 -14.51
N LYS A 57 -1.83 -18.48 -14.61
CA LYS A 57 -2.75 -19.18 -15.51
C LYS A 57 -2.48 -18.88 -16.98
N ALA A 58 -2.19 -17.61 -17.31
CA ALA A 58 -1.99 -17.19 -18.71
C ALA A 58 -0.70 -17.75 -19.30
N ARG A 59 0.38 -17.85 -18.51
CA ARG A 59 1.67 -18.38 -18.95
C ARG A 59 1.87 -19.85 -18.68
N SER A 60 0.94 -20.51 -17.98
CA SER A 60 1.11 -21.88 -17.50
C SER A 60 2.43 -22.04 -16.73
N GLU A 61 2.75 -21.06 -15.88
CA GLU A 61 3.95 -21.04 -15.04
C GLU A 61 3.56 -20.75 -13.58
N ASN A 62 4.31 -21.31 -12.63
CA ASN A 62 4.11 -21.00 -11.22
C ASN A 62 4.65 -19.59 -10.93
N VAL A 63 3.86 -18.78 -10.20
CA VAL A 63 4.26 -17.44 -9.77
C VAL A 63 4.48 -17.41 -8.27
N PHE A 64 5.72 -17.19 -7.85
CA PHE A 64 6.15 -17.09 -6.47
C PHE A 64 6.00 -15.66 -5.95
N ILE A 65 5.54 -15.55 -4.72
CA ILE A 65 5.35 -14.29 -4.00
C ILE A 65 6.47 -14.16 -2.98
N THR A 66 7.22 -13.07 -3.04
CA THR A 66 8.21 -12.70 -2.03
C THR A 66 7.74 -11.44 -1.32
N VAL A 67 7.82 -11.46 0.00
CA VAL A 67 7.70 -10.26 0.84
C VAL A 67 8.91 -10.21 1.75
N SER A 68 9.59 -9.06 1.79
CA SER A 68 10.76 -8.82 2.63
C SER A 68 10.59 -7.52 3.39
N THR A 69 10.96 -7.54 4.67
CA THR A 69 10.95 -6.39 5.56
C THR A 69 12.32 -6.22 6.19
N THR A 70 12.94 -5.05 6.02
CA THR A 70 14.26 -4.72 6.58
C THR A 70 14.17 -3.39 7.31
N GLY A 71 13.90 -3.46 8.62
CA GLY A 71 13.62 -2.27 9.42
C GLY A 71 12.31 -1.60 8.98
N SER A 72 12.37 -0.33 8.59
CA SER A 72 11.24 0.42 8.03
C SER A 72 11.07 0.23 6.51
N ALA A 73 12.13 -0.21 5.82
CA ALA A 73 12.07 -0.48 4.40
C ALA A 73 11.45 -1.87 4.15
N TRP A 74 10.71 -1.98 3.07
CA TRP A 74 10.11 -3.24 2.67
C TRP A 74 10.00 -3.33 1.17
N CYS A 75 9.91 -4.55 0.67
CA CYS A 75 9.61 -4.82 -0.71
C CYS A 75 8.71 -6.05 -0.81
N TYR A 76 7.98 -6.12 -1.92
CA TYR A 76 7.41 -7.36 -2.37
C TYR A 76 7.66 -7.54 -3.85
N GLY A 77 7.63 -8.78 -4.30
CA GLY A 77 7.87 -9.12 -5.69
C GLY A 77 7.18 -10.42 -6.07
N MET A 78 6.92 -10.54 -7.36
CA MET A 78 6.27 -11.67 -7.98
C MET A 78 7.14 -12.18 -9.11
N HIS A 79 7.47 -13.45 -9.06
CA HIS A 79 8.39 -14.08 -10.01
C HIS A 79 7.76 -15.34 -10.60
N ALA A 80 7.63 -15.37 -11.91
CA ALA A 80 7.25 -16.55 -12.66
C ALA A 80 8.49 -17.38 -12.97
N GLY A 81 8.47 -18.65 -12.57
CA GLY A 81 9.61 -19.55 -12.74
C GLY A 81 9.55 -20.74 -11.80
N THR A 82 10.71 -21.16 -11.29
CA THR A 82 10.86 -22.33 -10.41
C THR A 82 11.15 -21.96 -8.95
N ALA A 83 11.45 -20.70 -8.66
CA ALA A 83 11.79 -20.23 -7.32
C ALA A 83 11.36 -18.77 -7.09
N ALA A 84 11.31 -18.38 -5.82
CA ALA A 84 11.06 -17.00 -5.40
C ALA A 84 12.25 -16.07 -5.74
N CYS A 85 11.94 -14.83 -6.14
CA CYS A 85 12.95 -13.79 -6.35
C CYS A 85 13.33 -13.11 -5.03
N ASN A 86 14.47 -12.40 -5.01
CA ASN A 86 14.79 -11.45 -3.95
C ASN A 86 14.35 -10.04 -4.36
N CYS A 87 13.26 -9.52 -3.79
CA CYS A 87 12.73 -8.20 -4.12
C CYS A 87 13.62 -7.02 -3.70
N ASN A 88 14.72 -7.26 -2.96
CA ASN A 88 15.70 -6.23 -2.63
C ASN A 88 16.72 -6.02 -3.76
N THR A 89 16.82 -6.98 -4.69
CA THR A 89 17.70 -6.90 -5.85
C THR A 89 16.93 -6.29 -7.02
N ALA A 90 17.45 -5.24 -7.64
CA ALA A 90 16.80 -4.56 -8.74
C ALA A 90 16.52 -5.54 -9.90
N ASN A 91 15.28 -5.52 -10.42
CA ASN A 91 14.81 -6.32 -11.55
C ASN A 91 14.94 -7.85 -11.36
N ALA A 92 14.96 -8.34 -10.11
CA ALA A 92 15.03 -9.78 -9.84
C ALA A 92 13.68 -10.49 -10.02
N CYS A 93 12.57 -9.76 -9.94
CA CYS A 93 11.22 -10.29 -10.10
C CYS A 93 10.67 -9.87 -11.48
N ASN A 94 10.21 -10.85 -12.27
CA ASN A 94 9.86 -10.63 -13.69
C ASN A 94 8.37 -10.34 -13.94
N VAL A 95 7.49 -10.54 -12.94
CA VAL A 95 6.06 -10.20 -13.04
C VAL A 95 5.83 -8.81 -12.49
N GLU A 96 6.32 -8.55 -11.28
CA GLU A 96 6.19 -7.28 -10.59
C GLU A 96 7.19 -7.19 -9.43
N GLN A 97 7.66 -5.97 -9.16
CA GLN A 97 8.53 -5.68 -8.01
C GLN A 97 8.18 -4.28 -7.51
N ILE A 98 7.88 -4.15 -6.22
CA ILE A 98 7.56 -2.88 -5.59
C ILE A 98 8.44 -2.72 -4.35
N LEU A 99 9.06 -1.56 -4.22
CA LEU A 99 9.85 -1.17 -3.06
C LEU A 99 9.13 -0.03 -2.31
N SER A 100 9.28 0.02 -0.99
CA SER A 100 8.74 1.10 -0.17
C SER A 100 9.25 2.49 -0.58
N THR A 101 10.41 2.55 -1.22
CA THR A 101 11.08 3.76 -1.71
C THR A 101 10.84 4.03 -3.19
N ASP A 102 9.92 3.32 -3.84
CA ASP A 102 9.62 3.53 -5.25
C ASP A 102 9.24 5.01 -5.50
N PRO A 103 9.87 5.71 -6.47
CA PRO A 103 9.63 7.12 -6.72
C PRO A 103 8.20 7.42 -7.18
N GLU A 104 7.50 6.45 -7.78
CA GLU A 104 6.13 6.63 -8.27
C GLU A 104 5.12 6.72 -7.12
N PHE A 105 5.31 5.92 -6.07
CA PHE A 105 4.34 5.79 -4.98
C PHE A 105 4.80 6.35 -3.63
N ASN A 106 6.09 6.23 -3.32
CA ASN A 106 6.72 6.62 -2.06
C ASN A 106 5.91 6.22 -0.80
N PHE A 107 6.00 4.94 -0.46
CA PHE A 107 5.38 4.34 0.74
C PHE A 107 6.33 4.29 1.94
N SER A 108 7.35 5.15 1.98
CA SER A 108 8.38 5.17 3.04
C SER A 108 7.83 5.35 4.46
N THR A 109 6.65 5.96 4.59
CA THR A 109 5.95 6.15 5.87
C THR A 109 5.11 4.95 6.29
N ILE A 110 4.82 4.02 5.39
CA ILE A 110 4.00 2.83 5.65
C ILE A 110 4.94 1.70 6.07
N THR A 111 4.58 0.97 7.12
CA THR A 111 5.25 -0.27 7.50
C THR A 111 4.40 -1.47 7.12
N ILE A 112 5.04 -2.62 6.86
CA ILE A 112 4.32 -3.86 6.57
C ILE A 112 4.73 -4.97 7.53
N SER A 113 3.79 -5.88 7.80
CA SER A 113 4.07 -7.17 8.42
C SER A 113 3.45 -8.27 7.57
N SER A 114 4.24 -9.29 7.24
CA SER A 114 3.75 -10.45 6.50
C SER A 114 3.57 -11.65 7.44
N ASN A 115 2.50 -12.41 7.23
CA ASN A 115 2.23 -13.66 7.94
C ASN A 115 2.02 -14.77 6.90
N SER A 116 3.04 -15.63 6.76
CA SER A 116 3.07 -16.78 5.86
C SER A 116 2.84 -16.50 4.36
N LEU A 117 2.82 -15.23 3.94
CA LEU A 117 2.62 -14.86 2.53
C LEU A 117 3.89 -14.98 1.69
N SER A 118 5.05 -14.68 2.26
CA SER A 118 6.33 -14.83 1.58
C SER A 118 6.67 -16.30 1.35
N GLY A 119 7.04 -16.66 0.13
CA GLY A 119 7.32 -18.03 -0.30
C GLY A 119 6.11 -18.79 -0.84
N GLN A 120 4.90 -18.24 -0.75
CA GLN A 120 3.72 -18.83 -1.37
C GLN A 120 3.80 -18.71 -2.90
N ASN A 121 3.20 -19.64 -3.63
CA ASN A 121 3.12 -19.57 -5.08
C ASN A 121 1.72 -19.89 -5.60
N PHE A 122 1.33 -19.23 -6.68
CA PHE A 122 0.16 -19.60 -7.47
C PHE A 122 0.50 -20.77 -8.39
N ASP A 123 -0.38 -21.76 -8.40
CA ASP A 123 -0.35 -22.90 -9.32
C ASP A 123 -0.70 -22.47 -10.74
N GLN A 124 0.07 -22.97 -11.70
CA GLN A 124 -0.05 -22.68 -13.12
C GLN A 124 -1.41 -23.04 -13.76
N VAL A 125 -2.10 -24.07 -13.27
CA VAL A 125 -3.34 -24.58 -13.89
C VAL A 125 -4.56 -24.01 -13.17
N ARG A 126 -4.59 -24.12 -11.84
CA ARG A 126 -5.79 -23.82 -11.06
C ARG A 126 -5.78 -22.40 -10.49
N GLY A 127 -4.63 -21.73 -10.47
CA GLY A 127 -4.46 -20.43 -9.83
C GLY A 127 -4.82 -20.46 -8.34
N VAL A 128 -4.69 -21.64 -7.72
CA VAL A 128 -4.75 -21.84 -6.26
C VAL A 128 -3.36 -21.62 -5.68
N VAL A 129 -3.26 -21.48 -4.37
CA VAL A 129 -1.97 -21.32 -3.70
C VAL A 129 -1.47 -22.70 -3.29
N ASN A 130 -0.21 -23.02 -3.61
CA ASN A 130 0.45 -24.24 -3.15
C ASN A 130 0.93 -24.06 -1.69
N GLY A 131 -0.01 -23.83 -0.78
CA GLY A 131 0.21 -23.64 0.66
C GLY A 131 -1.05 -23.17 1.39
N ALA A 132 -0.91 -22.77 2.66
CA ALA A 132 -2.06 -22.35 3.49
C ALA A 132 -2.62 -20.97 3.10
N GLY A 133 -1.94 -20.25 2.20
CA GLY A 133 -2.14 -18.83 2.00
C GLY A 133 -1.41 -18.01 3.07
N GLY A 134 -1.74 -16.74 3.17
CA GLY A 134 -1.10 -15.81 4.08
C GLY A 134 -1.73 -14.45 4.06
N SER A 135 -1.13 -13.51 4.77
CA SER A 135 -1.55 -12.11 4.73
C SER A 135 -0.38 -11.16 4.80
N VAL A 136 -0.62 -9.95 4.33
CA VAL A 136 0.25 -8.81 4.57
C VAL A 136 -0.59 -7.68 5.16
N THR A 137 -0.11 -7.11 6.25
CA THR A 137 -0.75 -5.99 6.93
C THR A 137 0.07 -4.74 6.65
N PHE A 138 -0.57 -3.73 6.08
CA PHE A 138 -0.01 -2.39 5.91
C PHE A 138 -0.46 -1.53 7.08
N LYS A 139 0.48 -0.76 7.64
CA LYS A 139 0.25 0.10 8.80
C LYS A 139 0.72 1.53 8.53
N SER A 140 -0.15 2.50 8.78
CA SER A 140 0.20 3.91 8.69
C SER A 140 0.89 4.42 9.97
N PRO A 141 1.61 5.55 9.92
CA PRO A 141 2.21 6.17 11.10
C PRO A 141 1.20 6.52 12.19
N LYS A 142 -0.07 6.73 11.81
CA LYS A 142 -1.18 7.02 12.73
C LYS A 142 -1.83 5.77 13.32
N GLY A 143 -1.26 4.58 13.08
CA GLY A 143 -1.69 3.32 13.67
C GLY A 143 -2.90 2.68 13.00
N LYS A 144 -3.33 3.17 11.82
CA LYS A 144 -4.40 2.53 11.04
C LYS A 144 -3.84 1.41 10.19
N GLU A 145 -4.61 0.33 10.05
CA GLU A 145 -4.13 -0.90 9.42
C GLU A 145 -5.12 -1.41 8.36
N ILE A 146 -4.57 -1.87 7.24
CA ILE A 146 -5.30 -2.60 6.19
C ILE A 146 -4.55 -3.90 5.95
N ARG A 147 -5.27 -5.01 5.94
CA ARG A 147 -4.73 -6.35 5.70
C ARG A 147 -5.23 -6.88 4.37
N VAL A 148 -4.29 -7.35 3.56
CA VAL A 148 -4.57 -8.12 2.35
C VAL A 148 -4.36 -9.59 2.66
N LEU A 149 -5.40 -10.39 2.45
CA LEU A 149 -5.45 -11.81 2.73
C LEU A 149 -5.39 -12.57 1.40
N LEU A 150 -4.61 -13.64 1.37
CA LEU A 150 -4.60 -14.63 0.32
C LEU A 150 -4.95 -15.98 0.95
N SER A 151 -6.03 -16.60 0.50
CA SER A 151 -6.41 -17.96 0.96
C SER A 151 -5.69 -19.04 0.15
N ALA A 152 -5.63 -20.26 0.69
CA ALA A 152 -5.16 -21.44 -0.04
C ALA A 152 -5.89 -21.67 -1.38
N THR A 153 -7.17 -21.28 -1.48
CA THR A 153 -7.98 -21.41 -2.70
C THR A 153 -7.65 -20.37 -3.77
N GLY A 154 -6.80 -19.38 -3.46
CA GLY A 154 -6.48 -18.27 -4.35
C GLY A 154 -7.49 -17.11 -4.31
N GLU A 155 -8.47 -17.14 -3.40
CA GLU A 155 -9.28 -15.97 -3.09
C GLU A 155 -8.41 -14.91 -2.40
N ILE A 156 -8.48 -13.68 -2.91
CA ILE A 156 -7.76 -12.52 -2.38
C ILE A 156 -8.83 -11.56 -1.81
N ARG A 157 -8.61 -11.06 -0.59
CA ARG A 157 -9.54 -10.14 0.09
C ARG A 157 -8.79 -9.03 0.82
N HIS A 158 -9.50 -7.96 1.12
CA HIS A 158 -9.03 -6.90 2.00
C HIS A 158 -9.93 -6.85 3.23
N CYS A 159 -9.33 -6.57 4.36
CA CYS A 159 -10.05 -6.26 5.58
C CYS A 159 -9.23 -5.29 6.42
N SER A 160 -9.85 -4.66 7.40
CA SER A 160 -9.16 -3.85 8.40
C SER A 160 -9.37 -4.50 9.77
N PRO A 161 -8.35 -4.60 10.64
CA PRO A 161 -8.54 -5.12 11.98
C PRO A 161 -9.60 -4.33 12.77
N SER A 162 -10.29 -4.99 13.69
CA SER A 162 -11.20 -4.32 14.63
C SER A 162 -10.42 -3.49 15.66
N GLY A 163 -11.07 -2.47 16.23
CA GLY A 163 -10.50 -1.65 17.32
C GLY A 163 -9.84 -0.36 16.85
N SER A 164 -8.80 0.09 17.57
CA SER A 164 -8.16 1.40 17.34
C SER A 164 -7.46 1.50 15.97
N SER A 165 -7.02 0.38 15.42
CA SER A 165 -6.38 0.29 14.10
C SER A 165 -7.36 0.23 12.92
N ASN A 166 -8.68 0.21 13.19
CA ASN A 166 -9.69 0.13 12.13
C ASN A 166 -9.67 1.36 11.21
N PHE A 167 -9.63 1.11 9.90
CA PHE A 167 -9.59 2.15 8.86
C PHE A 167 -10.98 2.66 8.43
N GLY A 168 -12.06 1.95 8.79
CA GLY A 168 -13.46 2.34 8.57
C GLY A 168 -13.99 2.14 7.13
N ALA A 169 -13.11 2.14 6.12
CA ALA A 169 -13.51 1.95 4.72
C ALA A 169 -13.49 0.49 4.23
N TYR A 170 -12.99 -0.43 5.06
CA TYR A 170 -12.88 -1.87 4.74
C TYR A 170 -13.63 -2.70 5.78
N PRO A 171 -14.18 -3.88 5.38
CA PRO A 171 -14.82 -4.78 6.32
C PRO A 171 -13.83 -5.25 7.40
N THR A 172 -14.33 -5.59 8.57
CA THR A 172 -13.49 -6.12 9.64
C THR A 172 -12.98 -7.51 9.29
N CYS A 173 -11.70 -7.76 9.58
CA CYS A 173 -11.18 -9.11 9.76
C CYS A 173 -11.74 -9.64 11.10
#